data_AF-A0A0T0MGW0-F1
#
_entry.id   AF-A0A0T0MGW0-F1
#
_cell.length_a   1.000
_cell.length_b   1.000
_cell.length_c   1.000
_cell.angle_alpha   90.00
_cell.angle_beta   90.00
_cell.angle_gamma   90.00
#
_symmetry.space_group_name_H-M   'P 1'
#
loop_
_entity.id
_entity.type
_entity.pdbx_description
1 polymer ?
#
loop_
_entity_poly.entity_id
_entity_poly.type
_entity_poly.pdbx_seq_one_letter_code
_entity_poly.pdbx_strand_id
1 'polypeptide(L)'
;MTRQETLSILDDMDLQDECLATVRLAVARESEASRATRLAIGQARIAGCSWDAIGRELGVTKQAARERYLVLEHLAKAWDAIALQLAQVARARQWDKSDAEAVEALIADGVLTRDDGAQIARVLAALGAALAGRRVTDGEGDRVTDGVEGITARIFVASQPPVRT
;
A
#
# COMPACT_ATOMS: atom_id res chain seq x y z
N MET A 1 27.02 48.50 -13.06
CA MET A 1 25.80 47.67 -13.08
C MET A 1 24.68 48.51 -13.62
N THR A 2 24.39 48.36 -14.91
CA THR A 2 23.33 49.10 -15.61
C THR A 2 21.97 48.47 -15.31
N ARG A 3 20.91 49.28 -15.24
CA ARG A 3 19.50 48.87 -14.99
C ARG A 3 19.01 47.73 -15.92
N GLN A 4 19.68 47.54 -17.05
CA GLN A 4 19.42 46.51 -18.04
C GLN A 4 19.93 45.11 -17.61
N GLU A 5 20.99 45.04 -16.81
CA GLU A 5 21.53 43.77 -16.26
C GLU A 5 20.63 43.23 -15.15
N THR A 6 19.99 44.09 -14.37
CA THR A 6 19.10 43.71 -13.27
C THR A 6 17.74 43.19 -13.75
N LEU A 7 17.24 43.71 -14.87
CA LEU A 7 16.00 43.23 -15.52
C LEU A 7 16.19 41.85 -16.17
N SER A 8 17.34 41.60 -16.80
CA SER A 8 17.66 40.28 -17.38
C SER A 8 17.74 39.18 -16.32
N ILE A 9 18.30 39.47 -15.14
CA ILE A 9 18.43 38.49 -14.05
C ILE A 9 17.06 38.15 -13.43
N LEU A 10 16.14 39.10 -13.36
CA LEU A 10 14.79 38.89 -12.83
C LEU A 10 13.92 38.09 -13.80
N ASP A 11 13.96 38.40 -15.11
CA ASP A 11 13.25 37.63 -16.14
C ASP A 11 13.80 36.20 -16.26
N ASP A 12 15.12 36.01 -16.15
CA ASP A 12 15.75 34.69 -16.18
C ASP A 12 15.41 33.83 -14.93
N MET A 13 15.18 34.45 -13.76
CA MET A 13 14.75 33.75 -12.55
C MET A 13 13.29 33.28 -12.65
N ASP A 14 12.39 34.11 -13.16
CA ASP A 14 10.98 33.76 -13.33
C ASP A 14 10.79 32.63 -14.35
N LEU A 15 11.59 32.63 -15.42
CA LEU A 15 11.62 31.54 -16.42
C LEU A 15 12.17 30.22 -15.84
N GLN A 16 13.18 30.28 -14.96
CA GLN A 16 13.72 29.08 -14.31
C GLN A 16 12.69 28.45 -13.36
N ASP A 17 11.96 29.26 -12.60
CA ASP A 17 10.93 28.75 -11.70
C ASP A 17 9.74 28.13 -12.44
N GLU A 18 9.34 28.71 -13.58
CA GLU A 18 8.31 28.13 -14.46
C GLU A 18 8.77 26.81 -15.11
N CYS A 19 10.02 26.73 -15.57
CA CYS A 19 10.62 25.50 -16.07
C CYS A 19 10.64 24.40 -14.99
N LEU A 20 11.06 24.74 -13.77
CA LEU A 20 11.08 23.81 -12.64
C LEU A 20 9.67 23.41 -12.21
N ALA A 21 8.68 24.31 -12.27
CA ALA A 21 7.28 23.98 -12.02
C ALA A 21 6.75 22.95 -13.02
N THR A 22 7.11 23.09 -14.30
CA THR A 22 6.76 22.11 -15.34
C THR A 22 7.36 20.73 -15.07
N VAL A 23 8.64 20.67 -14.67
CA VAL A 23 9.30 19.43 -14.27
C VAL A 23 8.62 18.79 -13.05
N ARG A 24 8.31 19.58 -12.01
CA ARG A 24 7.61 19.08 -10.81
C ARG A 24 6.23 18.50 -11.15
N LEU A 25 5.49 19.15 -12.05
CA LEU A 25 4.20 18.64 -12.52
C LEU A 25 4.36 17.33 -13.29
N ALA A 26 5.34 17.24 -14.19
CA ALA A 26 5.63 16.01 -14.93
C ALA A 26 5.97 14.85 -13.98
N VAL A 27 6.83 15.09 -12.99
CA VAL A 27 7.19 14.11 -11.95
C VAL A 27 5.98 13.67 -11.12
N ALA A 28 5.08 14.60 -10.76
CA ALA A 28 3.87 14.28 -10.02
C ALA A 28 2.93 13.36 -10.83
N ARG A 29 2.73 13.67 -12.12
CA ARG A 29 1.92 12.85 -13.04
C ARG A 29 2.52 11.47 -13.27
N GLU A 30 3.83 11.39 -13.43
CA GLU A 30 4.53 10.11 -13.55
C GLU A 30 4.37 9.26 -12.28
N SER A 31 4.49 9.88 -11.11
CA SER A 31 4.31 9.22 -9.81
C SER A 31 2.88 8.69 -9.63
N GLU A 32 1.89 9.46 -10.05
CA GLU A 32 0.47 9.05 -10.04
C GLU A 32 0.21 7.89 -11.00
N ALA A 33 0.69 7.98 -12.24
CA ALA A 33 0.56 6.91 -13.24
C ALA A 33 1.26 5.61 -12.79
N SER A 34 2.45 5.73 -12.19
CA SER A 34 3.20 4.60 -11.63
C SER A 34 2.44 3.93 -10.49
N ARG A 35 1.83 4.72 -9.59
CA ARG A 35 0.97 4.21 -8.51
C ARG A 35 -0.27 3.52 -9.07
N ALA A 36 -0.96 4.12 -10.03
CA ALA A 36 -2.14 3.53 -10.67
C ALA A 36 -1.80 2.18 -11.34
N THR A 37 -0.66 2.11 -12.02
CA THR A 37 -0.14 0.86 -12.62
C THR A 37 0.08 -0.22 -11.55
N ARG A 38 0.71 0.13 -10.43
CA ARG A 38 0.94 -0.81 -9.32
C ARG A 38 -0.36 -1.32 -8.70
N LEU A 39 -1.34 -0.43 -8.49
CA LEU A 39 -2.68 -0.80 -8.02
C LEU A 39 -3.36 -1.78 -8.98
N ALA A 40 -3.36 -1.48 -10.28
CA ALA A 40 -3.97 -2.33 -11.31
C ALA A 40 -3.31 -3.72 -11.38
N ILE A 41 -1.98 -3.79 -11.23
CA ILE A 41 -1.25 -5.07 -11.19
C ILE A 41 -1.63 -5.88 -9.95
N GLY A 42 -1.71 -5.23 -8.78
CA GLY A 42 -2.18 -5.89 -7.55
C GLY A 42 -3.58 -6.51 -7.74
N GLN A 43 -4.51 -5.73 -8.29
CA GLN A 43 -5.87 -6.19 -8.60
C GLN A 43 -5.87 -7.35 -9.62
N ALA A 44 -5.09 -7.25 -10.69
CA ALA A 44 -4.98 -8.32 -11.68
C ALA A 44 -4.44 -9.62 -11.05
N ARG A 45 -3.46 -9.52 -10.15
CA ARG A 45 -2.93 -10.69 -9.43
C ARG A 45 -3.96 -11.32 -8.49
N ILE A 46 -4.74 -10.52 -7.78
CA ILE A 46 -5.85 -10.98 -6.93
C ILE A 46 -6.92 -11.69 -7.78
N ALA A 47 -7.23 -11.15 -8.96
CA ALA A 47 -8.16 -11.75 -9.92
C ALA A 47 -7.62 -13.02 -10.60
N GLY A 48 -6.37 -13.43 -10.31
CA GLY A 48 -5.77 -14.66 -10.84
C GLY A 48 -5.03 -14.51 -12.17
N CYS A 49 -4.85 -13.29 -12.69
CA CYS A 49 -4.07 -13.07 -13.91
C CYS A 49 -2.62 -13.52 -13.72
N SER A 50 -2.08 -14.29 -14.67
CA SER A 50 -0.71 -14.81 -14.58
C SER A 50 0.35 -13.71 -14.77
N TRP A 51 1.54 -13.92 -14.20
CA TRP A 51 2.70 -13.04 -14.44
C TRP A 51 3.11 -12.95 -15.91
N ASP A 52 2.82 -14.00 -16.69
CA ASP A 52 3.07 -13.99 -18.12
C ASP A 52 2.12 -13.02 -18.86
N ALA A 53 0.82 -13.08 -18.54
CA ALA A 53 -0.16 -12.15 -19.09
C ALA A 53 0.14 -10.70 -18.71
N ILE A 54 0.46 -10.46 -17.43
CA ILE A 54 0.84 -9.12 -16.95
C ILE A 54 2.12 -8.63 -17.62
N GLY A 55 3.14 -9.49 -17.76
CA GLY A 55 4.39 -9.14 -18.44
C GLY A 55 4.14 -8.70 -19.88
N ARG A 56 3.29 -9.44 -20.61
CA ARG A 56 2.90 -9.10 -22.00
C ARG A 56 2.24 -7.72 -22.10
N GLU A 57 1.27 -7.42 -21.22
CA GLU A 57 0.62 -6.10 -21.20
C GLU A 57 1.57 -4.96 -20.85
N LEU A 58 2.58 -5.23 -20.01
CA LEU A 58 3.60 -4.26 -19.62
C LEU A 58 4.78 -4.15 -20.60
N GLY A 59 4.83 -4.99 -21.64
CA GLY A 59 5.96 -5.06 -22.57
C GLY A 59 7.27 -5.56 -21.92
N VAL A 60 7.18 -6.37 -20.87
CA VAL A 60 8.34 -6.94 -20.16
C VAL A 60 8.26 -8.45 -20.03
N THR A 61 9.36 -9.11 -19.65
CA THR A 61 9.34 -10.56 -19.41
C THR A 61 8.55 -10.89 -18.14
N LYS A 62 8.01 -12.12 -18.08
CA LYS A 62 7.40 -12.69 -16.86
C LYS A 62 8.29 -12.50 -15.62
N GLN A 63 9.60 -12.76 -15.78
CA GLN A 63 10.55 -12.65 -14.68
C GLN A 63 10.71 -11.19 -14.22
N ALA A 64 10.85 -10.25 -15.15
CA ALA A 64 10.96 -8.82 -14.83
C ALA A 64 9.68 -8.28 -14.15
N ALA A 65 8.50 -8.71 -14.60
CA ALA A 65 7.24 -8.37 -13.93
C ALA A 65 7.19 -8.94 -12.51
N ARG A 66 7.51 -10.22 -12.35
CA ARG A 66 7.52 -10.87 -11.03
C ARG A 66 8.48 -10.18 -10.07
N GLU A 67 9.73 -9.98 -10.45
CA GLU A 67 10.74 -9.32 -9.61
C GLU A 67 10.30 -7.90 -9.17
N ARG A 68 9.56 -7.19 -10.03
CA ARG A 68 9.13 -5.82 -9.75
C ARG A 68 7.92 -5.74 -8.82
N TYR A 69 7.01 -6.72 -8.87
CA TYR A 69 5.68 -6.60 -8.24
C TYR A 69 5.32 -7.72 -7.26
N LEU A 70 6.17 -8.73 -7.06
CA LEU A 70 5.87 -9.85 -6.16
C LEU A 70 5.66 -9.40 -4.70
N VAL A 71 6.52 -8.53 -4.18
CA VAL A 71 6.39 -8.00 -2.82
C VAL A 71 5.08 -7.23 -2.65
N LEU A 72 4.69 -6.46 -3.67
CA LEU A 72 3.40 -5.75 -3.66
C LEU A 72 2.23 -6.74 -3.60
N GLU A 73 2.27 -7.82 -4.39
CA GLU A 73 1.25 -8.88 -4.33
C GLU A 73 1.14 -9.49 -2.93
N HIS A 74 2.27 -9.81 -2.30
CA HIS A 74 2.28 -10.41 -0.96
C HIS A 74 1.69 -9.46 0.09
N LEU A 75 2.11 -8.19 0.09
CA LEU A 75 1.60 -7.18 1.02
C LEU A 75 0.10 -6.91 0.81
N ALA A 76 -0.35 -6.84 -0.45
CA ALA A 76 -1.77 -6.66 -0.76
C ALA A 76 -2.61 -7.83 -0.25
N LYS A 77 -2.17 -9.07 -0.49
CA LYS A 77 -2.85 -10.28 0.02
C LYS A 77 -2.91 -10.32 1.54
N ALA A 78 -1.82 -9.95 2.21
CA ALA A 78 -1.76 -9.88 3.66
C ALA A 78 -2.78 -8.86 4.21
N TRP A 79 -2.85 -7.68 3.59
CA TRP A 79 -3.83 -6.67 3.98
C TRP A 79 -5.26 -7.11 3.71
N ASP A 80 -5.56 -7.66 2.52
CA ASP A 80 -6.91 -8.13 2.18
C ASP A 80 -7.42 -9.19 3.16
N ALA A 81 -6.54 -10.09 3.61
CA ALA A 81 -6.88 -11.09 4.63
C ALA A 81 -7.26 -10.43 5.97
N ILE A 82 -6.52 -9.42 6.41
CA ILE A 82 -6.81 -8.67 7.66
C ILE A 82 -8.10 -7.86 7.51
N ALA A 83 -8.21 -7.06 6.45
CA ALA A 83 -9.36 -6.21 6.17
C ALA A 83 -10.66 -7.01 6.07
N LEU A 84 -10.63 -8.19 5.45
CA LEU A 84 -11.77 -9.09 5.40
C LEU A 84 -12.22 -9.51 6.81
N GLN A 85 -11.28 -9.87 7.68
CA GLN A 85 -11.60 -10.29 9.05
C GLN A 85 -12.09 -9.12 9.92
N LEU A 86 -11.51 -7.93 9.77
CA LEU A 86 -11.98 -6.72 10.44
C LEU A 86 -13.42 -6.39 10.02
N ALA A 87 -13.74 -6.46 8.72
CA ALA A 87 -15.09 -6.25 8.21
C ALA A 87 -16.09 -7.29 8.76
N GLN A 88 -15.67 -8.55 8.90
CA GLN A 88 -16.50 -9.60 9.50
C GLN A 88 -16.79 -9.34 10.97
N VAL A 89 -15.78 -8.95 11.76
CA VAL A 89 -15.96 -8.54 13.17
C VAL A 89 -16.88 -7.33 13.26
N ALA A 90 -16.66 -6.30 12.44
CA ALA A 90 -17.46 -5.10 12.45
C ALA A 90 -18.94 -5.42 12.17
N ARG A 91 -19.22 -6.30 11.20
CA ARG A 91 -20.58 -6.78 10.94
C ARG A 91 -21.15 -7.56 12.12
N ALA A 92 -20.41 -8.51 12.69
CA ALA A 92 -20.86 -9.34 13.81
C ALA A 92 -21.19 -8.52 15.05
N ARG A 93 -20.41 -7.45 15.29
CA ARG A 93 -20.54 -6.54 16.44
C ARG A 93 -21.35 -5.28 16.15
N GLN A 94 -21.87 -5.14 14.92
CA GLN A 94 -22.57 -3.95 14.44
C GLN A 94 -21.79 -2.65 14.67
N TRP A 95 -20.47 -2.70 14.45
CA TRP A 95 -19.60 -1.55 14.56
C TRP A 95 -19.65 -0.68 13.30
N ASP A 96 -19.76 0.63 13.53
CA ASP A 96 -19.45 1.66 12.56
C ASP A 96 -18.08 2.26 12.91
N LYS A 97 -17.03 1.51 12.60
CA LYS A 97 -15.63 1.83 12.90
C LYS A 97 -14.80 1.67 11.65
N SER A 98 -13.85 2.57 11.46
CA SER A 98 -12.76 2.36 10.51
C SER A 98 -11.90 1.16 10.92
N ASP A 99 -11.11 0.61 9.99
CA ASP A 99 -10.21 -0.50 10.28
C ASP A 99 -9.25 -0.20 11.44
N ALA A 100 -8.72 1.03 11.51
CA ALA A 100 -7.83 1.44 12.59
C ALA A 100 -8.54 1.45 13.95
N GLU A 101 -9.77 1.96 14.01
CA GLU A 101 -10.57 1.96 15.24
C GLU A 101 -11.01 0.54 15.63
N ALA A 102 -11.27 -0.33 14.66
CA ALA A 102 -11.58 -1.74 14.90
C ALA A 102 -10.37 -2.48 15.48
N VAL A 103 -9.16 -2.23 14.98
CA VAL A 103 -7.92 -2.79 15.55
C VAL A 103 -7.72 -2.34 16.98
N GLU A 104 -7.85 -1.03 17.27
CA GLU A 104 -7.72 -0.51 18.63
C GLU A 104 -8.78 -1.07 19.59
N ALA A 105 -10.03 -1.23 19.12
CA ALA A 105 -11.08 -1.87 19.92
C ALA A 105 -10.76 -3.35 20.22
N LEU A 106 -10.23 -4.09 19.24
CA LEU A 106 -9.83 -5.48 19.44
C LEU A 106 -8.63 -5.62 20.38
N ILE A 107 -7.74 -4.62 20.41
CA ILE A 107 -6.66 -4.54 21.41
C ILE A 107 -7.25 -4.29 22.81
N ALA A 108 -8.18 -3.35 22.92
CA ALA A 108 -8.84 -3.04 24.19
C ALA A 108 -9.61 -4.26 24.76
N ASP A 109 -10.21 -5.06 23.88
CA ASP A 109 -10.92 -6.29 24.24
C ASP A 109 -9.99 -7.49 24.50
N GLY A 110 -8.67 -7.32 24.35
CA GLY A 110 -7.68 -8.37 24.55
C GLY A 110 -7.65 -9.45 23.46
N VAL A 111 -8.34 -9.24 22.33
CA VAL A 111 -8.30 -10.14 21.16
C VAL A 111 -6.95 -10.01 20.44
N LEU A 112 -6.47 -8.78 20.30
CA LEU A 112 -5.19 -8.46 19.69
C LEU A 112 -4.22 -7.91 20.72
N THR A 113 -2.93 -8.17 20.52
CA THR A 113 -1.88 -7.53 21.31
C THR A 113 -1.51 -6.16 20.72
N ARG A 114 -0.81 -5.33 21.49
CA ARG A 114 -0.21 -4.09 20.97
C ARG A 114 0.78 -4.36 19.83
N ASP A 115 1.48 -5.49 19.89
CA ASP A 115 2.40 -5.92 18.83
C ASP A 115 1.65 -6.31 17.54
N ASP A 116 0.49 -6.97 17.65
CA ASP A 116 -0.38 -7.25 16.50
C ASP A 116 -0.80 -5.96 15.80
N GLY A 117 -1.23 -4.95 16.56
CA GLY A 117 -1.56 -3.63 16.01
C GLY A 117 -0.37 -2.98 15.29
N ALA A 118 0.83 -3.05 15.88
CA ALA A 118 2.06 -2.56 15.26
C ALA A 118 2.44 -3.34 14.00
N GLN A 119 2.21 -4.66 13.95
CA GLN A 119 2.42 -5.49 12.76
C GLN A 119 1.46 -5.08 11.64
N ILE A 120 0.16 -4.89 11.93
CA ILE A 120 -0.83 -4.41 10.95
C ILE A 120 -0.41 -3.05 10.37
N ALA A 121 0.02 -2.12 11.24
CA ALA A 121 0.51 -0.81 10.81
C ALA A 121 1.75 -0.93 9.90
N ARG A 122 2.67 -1.87 10.20
CA ARG A 122 3.84 -2.15 9.33
C ARG A 122 3.42 -2.70 7.96
N VAL A 123 2.43 -3.59 7.89
CA VAL A 123 1.89 -4.09 6.61
C VAL A 123 1.35 -2.94 5.77
N LEU A 124 0.52 -2.08 6.36
CA LEU A 124 -0.04 -0.91 5.68
C LEU A 124 1.05 0.07 5.21
N ALA A 125 2.06 0.33 6.05
CA ALA A 125 3.17 1.21 5.70
C ALA A 125 4.01 0.64 4.55
N ALA A 126 4.31 -0.66 4.57
CA ALA A 126 5.04 -1.35 3.52
C ALA A 126 4.23 -1.39 2.21
N LEU A 127 2.93 -1.65 2.28
CA LEU A 127 2.03 -1.62 1.13
C LEU A 127 2.00 -0.21 0.52
N GLY A 128 1.84 0.83 1.34
CA GLY A 128 1.87 2.22 0.91
C GLY A 128 3.22 2.60 0.28
N ALA A 129 4.34 2.10 0.82
CA ALA A 129 5.66 2.28 0.24
C ALA A 129 5.80 1.60 -1.13
N ALA A 130 5.38 0.34 -1.22
CA ALA A 130 5.39 -0.42 -2.47
C ALA A 130 4.50 0.25 -3.52
N LEU A 131 3.31 0.74 -3.17
CA LEU A 131 2.44 1.47 -4.10
C LEU A 131 3.04 2.81 -4.54
N ALA A 132 3.76 3.49 -3.65
CA ALA A 132 4.39 4.78 -3.92
C ALA A 132 5.69 4.71 -4.73
N GLY A 133 6.08 3.54 -5.25
CA GLY A 133 7.32 3.44 -6.00
C GLY A 133 8.50 2.90 -5.21
N ARG A 134 8.45 3.00 -3.88
CA ARG A 134 9.59 2.73 -3.00
C ARG A 134 9.92 1.25 -2.98
N ARG A 135 11.22 0.95 -2.94
CA ARG A 135 11.71 -0.43 -2.91
C ARG A 135 11.47 -1.00 -1.52
N VAL A 136 10.61 -2.01 -1.44
CA VAL A 136 10.50 -2.93 -0.31
C VAL A 136 11.20 -4.21 -0.74
N THR A 137 12.15 -4.68 0.05
CA THR A 137 12.90 -5.90 -0.28
C THR A 137 12.09 -7.15 0.04
N ASP A 138 12.37 -8.28 -0.61
CA ASP A 138 11.69 -9.55 -0.33
C ASP A 138 11.75 -9.91 1.16
N GLY A 139 12.95 -9.83 1.76
CA GLY A 139 13.13 -10.11 3.19
C GLY A 139 12.50 -9.07 4.14
N GLU A 140 12.19 -7.86 3.67
CA GLU A 140 11.36 -6.91 4.42
C GLU A 140 9.88 -7.24 4.28
N GLY A 141 9.42 -7.56 3.07
CA GLY A 141 8.08 -8.03 2.79
C GLY A 141 7.73 -9.24 3.65
N ASP A 142 8.58 -10.28 3.63
CA ASP A 142 8.38 -11.51 4.38
C ASP A 142 8.27 -11.24 5.90
N ARG A 143 9.18 -10.44 6.48
CA ARG A 143 9.14 -10.05 7.90
C ARG A 143 7.90 -9.25 8.27
N VAL A 144 7.41 -8.42 7.36
CA VAL A 144 6.22 -7.59 7.58
C VAL A 144 4.94 -8.40 7.40
N THR A 145 4.96 -9.47 6.61
CA THR A 145 3.82 -10.39 6.50
C THR A 145 3.86 -11.55 7.49
N ASP A 146 4.99 -11.75 8.17
CA ASP A 146 5.14 -12.76 9.20
C ASP A 146 4.13 -12.52 10.35
N GLY A 147 3.49 -13.59 10.80
CA GLY A 147 2.45 -13.53 11.83
C GLY A 147 1.06 -13.06 11.39
N VAL A 148 0.85 -12.62 10.14
CA VAL A 148 -0.47 -12.20 9.63
C VAL A 148 -1.52 -13.32 9.73
N GLU A 149 -1.12 -14.58 9.52
CA GLU A 149 -2.00 -15.73 9.71
C GLU A 149 -2.51 -15.84 11.16
N GLY A 150 -1.63 -15.63 12.15
CA GLY A 150 -2.01 -15.64 13.55
C GLY A 150 -2.95 -14.50 13.91
N ILE A 151 -2.72 -13.31 13.37
CA ILE A 151 -3.58 -12.13 13.56
C ILE A 151 -4.97 -12.39 12.97
N THR A 152 -5.02 -12.82 11.70
CA THR A 152 -6.29 -13.11 11.01
C THR A 152 -7.09 -14.21 11.71
N ALA A 153 -6.44 -15.26 12.22
CA ALA A 153 -7.09 -16.30 13.00
C ALA A 153 -7.71 -15.77 14.31
N ARG A 154 -7.03 -14.89 15.04
CA ARG A 154 -7.57 -14.26 16.25
C ARG A 154 -8.78 -13.38 15.97
N ILE A 155 -8.70 -12.55 14.93
CA ILE A 155 -9.82 -11.69 14.50
C ILE A 155 -11.01 -12.55 14.05
N PHE A 156 -10.75 -13.63 13.31
CA PHE A 156 -11.77 -14.58 12.89
C PHE A 156 -12.52 -15.20 14.07
N VAL A 157 -11.81 -15.69 15.09
CA VAL A 157 -12.45 -16.24 16.30
C VAL A 157 -13.34 -15.18 16.98
N ALA A 158 -12.90 -13.92 17.02
CA ALA A 158 -13.66 -12.83 17.59
C ALA A 158 -14.90 -12.39 16.78
N SER A 159 -15.03 -12.83 15.52
CA SER A 159 -16.22 -12.61 14.68
C SER A 159 -17.27 -13.72 14.83
N GLN A 160 -16.89 -14.87 15.40
CA GLN A 160 -17.81 -15.99 15.59
C GLN A 160 -18.79 -15.72 16.74
N PRO A 161 -20.06 -16.15 16.61
CA PRO A 161 -20.99 -16.13 17.73
C PRO A 161 -20.49 -17.09 18.82
N PRO A 162 -20.74 -16.80 20.12
CA PRO A 162 -20.36 -17.70 21.20
C PRO A 162 -21.01 -19.07 20.98
N VAL A 163 -20.19 -20.12 20.98
CA VAL A 163 -20.67 -21.51 20.91
C VAL A 163 -21.49 -21.77 22.17
N ARG A 164 -22.81 -21.93 22.01
CA ARG A 164 -23.69 -22.36 23.09
C ARG A 164 -23.42 -23.84 23.37
N THR A 165 -22.62 -24.13 24.39
CA THR A 165 -22.54 -25.45 25.04
C THR A 165 -23.71 -25.67 25.97
#